data_AF-A0A3N5HNX0-F1
#
_entry.id   AF-A0A3N5HNX0-F1
#
_cell.length_a   1.000
_cell.length_b   1.000
_cell.length_c   1.000
_cell.angle_alpha   90.00
_cell.angle_beta   90.00
_cell.angle_gamma   90.00
#
_symmetry.space_group_name_H-M   'P 1'
#
loop_
_entity.id
_entity.type
_entity.pdbx_description
1 polymer ?
#
loop_
_entity_poly.entity_id
_entity_poly.type
_entity_poly.pdbx_seq_one_letter_code
_entity_poly.pdbx_strand_id
1 'polypeptide(L)'
;TSTGTGAVGAARLADLSHVRLRARDGAVTEESVPTLAQVLDLVRPTQAALLLEIKVDPARRPYPGIEEKTLALVKAQGLRERTVVMAFEPDTLRRVRALDGSIRTTMLVSRSRVERERAPAPTIVRWAAEVGATSLGVDHRVVDAPLVAAARQAGLRLATWTVNTEPDIRRVLDLGVDIVISDQPDLAMRLAGRTPRMP
;
A
#
# COMPACT_ATOMS: atom_id res chain seq x y z
N THR A 1 8.53 -15.91 4.62
CA THR A 1 8.11 -15.03 5.74
C THR A 1 7.51 -15.80 6.90
N SER A 2 7.23 -17.10 6.78
CA SER A 2 6.67 -17.90 7.87
C SER A 2 7.18 -19.36 7.84
N THR A 3 6.73 -20.17 8.78
CA THR A 3 6.92 -21.62 8.81
C THR A 3 5.88 -22.39 7.98
N GLY A 4 4.81 -21.72 7.55
CA GLY A 4 3.73 -22.32 6.78
C GLY A 4 4.01 -22.42 5.28
N THR A 5 3.28 -23.30 4.60
CA THR A 5 3.34 -23.49 3.14
C THR A 5 1.92 -23.51 2.56
N GLY A 6 1.80 -23.32 1.24
CA GLY A 6 0.51 -23.30 0.54
C GLY A 6 -0.14 -21.90 0.45
N ALA A 7 -1.30 -21.86 -0.20
CA ALA A 7 -2.04 -20.62 -0.44
C ALA A 7 -2.88 -20.23 0.78
N VAL A 8 -2.74 -19.00 1.27
CA VAL A 8 -3.51 -18.48 2.40
C VAL A 8 -5.01 -18.57 2.15
N GLY A 9 -5.48 -18.32 0.92
CA GLY A 9 -6.90 -18.40 0.56
C GLY A 9 -7.51 -19.81 0.64
N ALA A 10 -6.69 -20.86 0.79
CA ALA A 10 -7.14 -22.23 0.99
C ALA A 10 -7.05 -22.70 2.46
N ALA A 11 -6.45 -21.89 3.35
CA ALA A 11 -6.27 -22.22 4.76
C ALA A 11 -7.48 -21.78 5.60
N ARG A 12 -7.78 -22.51 6.68
CA ARG A 12 -8.71 -22.01 7.70
C ARG A 12 -7.97 -21.05 8.62
N LEU A 13 -8.69 -20.08 9.16
CA LEU A 13 -8.09 -19.12 10.11
C LEU A 13 -7.47 -19.81 11.33
N ALA A 14 -8.10 -20.88 11.85
CA ALA A 14 -7.56 -21.67 12.95
C ALA A 14 -6.18 -22.25 12.62
N ASP A 15 -5.98 -22.74 11.40
CA ASP A 15 -4.71 -23.32 10.96
C ASP A 15 -3.62 -22.23 10.87
N LEU A 16 -3.97 -21.01 10.44
CA LEU A 16 -3.04 -19.89 10.36
C LEU A 16 -2.53 -19.42 11.72
N SER A 17 -3.28 -19.67 12.80
CA SER A 17 -2.86 -19.32 14.16
C SER A 17 -1.65 -20.12 14.67
N HIS A 18 -1.42 -21.29 14.07
CA HIS A 18 -0.27 -22.15 14.35
C HIS A 18 0.95 -21.84 13.44
N VAL A 19 0.77 -21.02 12.40
CA VAL A 19 1.85 -20.61 11.51
C VAL A 19 2.66 -19.51 12.18
N ARG A 20 3.97 -19.72 12.31
CA ARG A 20 4.90 -18.77 12.92
C ARG A 20 5.58 -17.91 11.88
N LEU A 21 5.71 -16.61 12.15
CA LEU A 21 6.41 -15.67 11.29
C LEU A 21 7.92 -15.81 11.46
N ARG A 22 8.66 -15.44 10.41
CA ARG A 22 10.13 -15.39 10.40
C ARG A 22 10.61 -13.95 10.35
N ALA A 23 11.60 -13.63 11.17
CA ALA A 23 12.33 -12.37 11.12
C ALA A 23 13.17 -12.26 9.83
N ARG A 24 13.75 -11.09 9.58
CA ARG A 24 14.51 -10.80 8.35
C ARG A 24 15.76 -11.68 8.21
N ASP A 25 16.36 -12.08 9.32
CA ASP A 25 17.49 -13.02 9.39
C ASP A 25 17.05 -14.50 9.26
N GLY A 26 15.75 -14.76 9.14
CA GLY A 26 15.17 -16.10 8.99
C GLY A 26 14.79 -16.78 10.30
N ALA A 27 15.10 -16.18 11.46
CA ALA A 27 14.75 -16.73 12.77
C ALA A 27 13.23 -16.87 12.92
N VAL A 28 12.77 -17.99 13.47
CA VAL A 28 11.35 -18.19 13.76
C VAL A 28 11.00 -17.36 15.00
N THR A 29 9.92 -16.60 14.90
CA THR A 29 9.38 -15.78 15.99
C THR A 29 8.18 -16.46 16.64
N GLU A 30 7.74 -15.97 17.80
CA GLU A 30 6.49 -16.41 18.42
C GLU A 30 5.23 -15.80 17.76
N GLU A 31 5.42 -14.82 16.88
CA GLU A 31 4.33 -14.12 16.19
C GLU A 31 3.62 -15.04 15.16
N SER A 32 2.30 -14.91 15.08
CA SER A 32 1.47 -15.58 14.07
C SER A 32 0.99 -14.61 13.00
N VAL A 33 0.43 -15.13 11.90
CA VAL A 33 -0.19 -14.28 10.87
C VAL A 33 -1.38 -13.51 11.47
N PRO A 34 -1.37 -12.17 11.50
CA PRO A 34 -2.47 -11.41 12.09
C PRO A 34 -3.67 -11.35 11.15
N THR A 35 -4.86 -11.27 11.74
CA THR A 35 -6.08 -10.87 11.02
C THR A 35 -6.10 -9.37 10.78
N LEU A 36 -6.87 -8.93 9.78
CA LEU A 36 -7.11 -7.50 9.59
C LEU A 36 -7.73 -6.86 10.83
N ALA A 37 -8.66 -7.53 11.52
CA ALA A 37 -9.28 -7.02 12.74
C ALA A 37 -8.23 -6.70 13.83
N GLN A 38 -7.30 -7.63 14.09
CA GLN A 38 -6.20 -7.42 15.05
C GLN A 38 -5.30 -6.25 14.66
N VAL A 39 -4.98 -6.09 13.37
CA VAL A 39 -4.19 -4.94 12.89
C VAL A 39 -4.96 -3.63 13.09
N LEU A 40 -6.26 -3.61 12.79
CA LEU A 40 -7.10 -2.43 12.98
C LEU A 40 -7.22 -2.07 14.47
N ASP A 41 -7.36 -3.05 15.36
CA ASP A 41 -7.38 -2.83 16.82
C ASP A 41 -6.08 -2.19 17.31
N LEU A 42 -4.93 -2.61 16.77
CA LEU A 42 -3.62 -2.04 17.09
C LEU A 42 -3.47 -0.60 16.59
N VAL A 43 -4.00 -0.29 15.40
CA VAL A 43 -3.89 1.05 14.82
C VAL A 43 -4.89 2.04 15.43
N ARG A 44 -6.08 1.56 15.83
CA ARG A 44 -7.18 2.37 16.34
C ARG A 44 -6.79 3.40 17.40
N PRO A 45 -6.04 3.06 18.48
CA PRO A 45 -5.66 4.03 19.51
C PRO A 45 -4.56 5.01 19.09
N THR A 46 -3.90 4.78 17.95
CA THR A 46 -2.80 5.63 17.46
C THR A 46 -3.32 6.77 16.57
N GLN A 47 -2.43 7.68 16.16
CA GLN A 47 -2.70 8.67 15.10
C GLN A 47 -2.34 8.19 13.70
N ALA A 48 -1.84 6.96 13.55
CA ALA A 48 -1.39 6.46 12.26
C ALA A 48 -2.54 6.36 11.25
N ALA A 49 -2.20 6.58 9.98
CA ALA A 49 -3.03 6.26 8.83
C ALA A 49 -2.64 4.89 8.26
N LEU A 50 -3.59 4.20 7.66
CA LEU A 50 -3.41 2.88 7.06
C LEU A 50 -3.30 3.00 5.53
N LEU A 51 -2.22 2.46 4.96
CA LEU A 51 -2.14 2.11 3.55
C LEU A 51 -2.48 0.62 3.41
N LEU A 52 -3.73 0.31 3.04
CA LEU A 52 -4.23 -1.07 2.99
C LEU A 52 -4.26 -1.56 1.55
N GLU A 53 -3.35 -2.47 1.21
CA GLU A 53 -3.31 -3.06 -0.13
C GLU A 53 -4.23 -4.29 -0.23
N ILE A 54 -5.16 -4.28 -1.19
CA ILE A 54 -5.95 -5.46 -1.55
C ILE A 54 -5.18 -6.23 -2.62
N LYS A 55 -4.82 -7.48 -2.32
CA LYS A 55 -4.06 -8.38 -3.19
C LYS A 55 -4.98 -9.36 -3.92
N VAL A 56 -4.51 -9.83 -5.08
CA VAL A 56 -5.08 -10.96 -5.83
C VAL A 56 -4.36 -12.28 -5.51
N ASP A 57 -4.93 -13.39 -5.96
CA ASP A 57 -4.28 -14.70 -5.84
C ASP A 57 -3.04 -14.84 -6.76
N PRO A 58 -2.23 -15.90 -6.61
CA PRO A 58 -1.05 -16.11 -7.46
C PRO A 58 -1.34 -16.24 -8.97
N ALA A 59 -2.58 -16.59 -9.34
CA ALA A 59 -3.05 -16.63 -10.73
C ALA A 59 -3.68 -15.30 -11.17
N ARG A 60 -3.52 -14.24 -10.36
CA ARG A 60 -4.06 -12.89 -10.55
C ARG A 60 -5.58 -12.80 -10.57
N ARG A 61 -6.27 -13.72 -9.90
CA ARG A 61 -7.73 -13.67 -9.75
C ARG A 61 -8.11 -12.92 -8.47
N PRO A 62 -9.17 -12.09 -8.51
CA PRO A 62 -9.69 -11.45 -7.31
C PRO A 62 -10.26 -12.48 -6.34
N TYR A 63 -10.15 -12.20 -5.04
CA TYR A 63 -10.83 -12.98 -4.01
C TYR A 63 -12.28 -12.49 -3.88
N PRO A 64 -13.30 -13.33 -4.11
CA PRO A 64 -14.69 -12.87 -4.06
C PRO A 64 -15.07 -12.25 -2.71
N GLY A 65 -15.58 -11.02 -2.76
CA GLY A 65 -16.07 -10.31 -1.57
C GLY A 65 -14.98 -9.67 -0.70
N ILE A 66 -13.71 -9.65 -1.13
CA ILE A 66 -12.62 -9.16 -0.28
C ILE A 66 -12.71 -7.66 -0.06
N GLU A 67 -13.13 -6.89 -1.07
CA GLU A 67 -13.33 -5.44 -0.98
C GLU A 67 -14.43 -5.11 0.05
N GLU A 68 -15.59 -5.78 -0.04
CA GLU A 68 -16.73 -5.59 0.86
C GLU A 68 -16.35 -5.91 2.31
N LYS A 69 -15.73 -7.08 2.53
CA LYS A 69 -15.32 -7.52 3.87
C LYS A 69 -14.28 -6.57 4.49
N THR A 70 -13.32 -6.13 3.68
CA THR A 70 -12.28 -5.18 4.12
C THR A 70 -12.88 -3.86 4.53
N LEU A 71 -13.72 -3.27 3.67
CA LEU A 71 -14.36 -1.98 3.95
C LEU A 71 -15.32 -2.06 5.14
N ALA A 72 -16.05 -3.17 5.29
CA ALA A 72 -16.92 -3.37 6.44
C ALA A 72 -16.13 -3.33 7.77
N LEU A 73 -14.98 -4.02 7.84
CA LEU A 73 -14.12 -4.01 9.03
C LEU A 73 -13.53 -2.63 9.32
N VAL A 74 -13.01 -1.94 8.29
CA VAL A 74 -12.47 -0.58 8.42
C VAL A 74 -13.53 0.40 8.93
N LYS A 75 -14.77 0.31 8.41
CA LYS A 75 -15.90 1.14 8.85
C LYS A 75 -16.32 0.82 10.28
N ALA A 76 -16.48 -0.46 10.62
CA ALA A 76 -16.87 -0.89 11.96
C ALA A 76 -15.90 -0.41 13.05
N GLN A 77 -14.61 -0.28 12.72
CA GLN A 77 -13.58 0.21 13.65
C GLN A 77 -13.39 1.73 13.63
N GLY A 78 -14.21 2.47 12.87
CA GLY A 78 -14.13 3.93 12.79
C GLY A 78 -12.85 4.45 12.10
N LEU A 79 -12.22 3.64 11.24
CA LEU A 79 -10.93 3.96 10.62
C LEU A 79 -11.03 4.48 9.19
N ARG A 80 -12.25 4.56 8.62
CA ARG A 80 -12.52 4.98 7.22
C ARG A 80 -11.70 6.18 6.76
N GLU A 81 -11.71 7.27 7.52
CA GLU A 81 -11.05 8.53 7.12
C GLU A 81 -9.52 8.43 7.15
N ARG A 82 -8.98 7.53 7.98
CA ARG A 82 -7.56 7.27 8.14
C ARG A 82 -7.05 6.12 7.27
N THR A 83 -7.89 5.50 6.46
CA THR A 83 -7.50 4.42 5.55
C THR A 83 -7.44 4.90 4.11
N VAL A 84 -6.37 4.52 3.41
CA VAL A 84 -6.24 4.60 1.95
C VAL A 84 -6.13 3.17 1.43
N VAL A 85 -7.03 2.78 0.53
CA VAL A 85 -6.99 1.46 -0.10
C VAL A 85 -6.11 1.49 -1.34
N MET A 86 -5.23 0.52 -1.50
CA MET A 86 -4.28 0.46 -2.62
C MET A 86 -4.45 -0.86 -3.36
N ALA A 87 -4.25 -0.87 -4.68
CA ALA A 87 -4.25 -2.09 -5.48
C ALA A 87 -3.50 -1.85 -6.79
N PHE A 88 -2.94 -2.91 -7.39
CA PHE A 88 -2.42 -2.88 -8.76
C PHE A 88 -3.53 -3.07 -9.80
N GLU A 89 -4.67 -3.57 -9.35
CA GLU A 89 -5.80 -4.01 -10.15
C GLU A 89 -6.83 -2.88 -10.27
N PRO A 90 -7.04 -2.30 -11.48
CA PRO A 90 -7.99 -1.22 -11.70
C PRO A 90 -9.41 -1.54 -11.21
N ASP A 91 -9.86 -2.78 -11.42
CA ASP A 91 -11.23 -3.20 -11.08
C ASP A 91 -11.45 -3.30 -9.57
N THR A 92 -10.42 -3.68 -8.79
CA THR A 92 -10.47 -3.63 -7.33
C THR A 92 -10.73 -2.21 -6.85
N LEU A 93 -10.06 -1.20 -7.42
CA LEU A 93 -10.27 0.20 -7.03
C LEU A 93 -11.63 0.74 -7.47
N ARG A 94 -12.11 0.37 -8.67
CA ARG A 94 -13.46 0.71 -9.11
C ARG A 94 -14.51 0.10 -8.19
N ARG A 95 -14.32 -1.15 -7.74
CA ARG A 95 -15.22 -1.82 -6.80
C ARG A 95 -15.21 -1.13 -5.43
N VAL A 96 -14.03 -0.84 -4.89
CA VAL A 96 -13.88 -0.09 -3.63
C VAL A 96 -14.62 1.24 -3.69
N ARG A 97 -14.44 2.02 -4.76
CA ARG A 97 -15.11 3.30 -4.95
C ARG A 97 -16.63 3.17 -5.11
N ALA A 98 -17.11 2.09 -5.73
CA ALA A 98 -18.54 1.83 -5.84
C ALA A 98 -19.17 1.47 -4.47
N LEU A 99 -18.41 0.79 -3.59
CA LEU A 99 -18.83 0.42 -2.24
C LEU A 99 -18.71 1.57 -1.23
N ASP A 100 -17.73 2.44 -1.43
CA ASP A 100 -17.49 3.64 -0.64
C ASP A 100 -16.77 4.71 -1.47
N GLY A 101 -17.54 5.64 -2.04
CA GLY A 101 -16.99 6.72 -2.86
C GLY A 101 -16.15 7.74 -2.07
N SER A 102 -16.17 7.68 -0.74
CA SER A 102 -15.48 8.63 0.14
C SER A 102 -14.12 8.11 0.63
N ILE A 103 -13.86 6.81 0.52
CA ILE A 103 -12.56 6.25 0.94
C ILE A 103 -11.49 6.61 -0.08
N ARG A 104 -10.33 7.06 0.42
CA ARG A 104 -9.18 7.40 -0.43
C ARG A 104 -8.60 6.13 -1.04
N THR A 105 -8.10 6.25 -2.26
CA THR A 105 -7.49 5.13 -3.00
C THR A 105 -6.18 5.50 -3.68
N THR A 106 -5.28 4.52 -3.80
CA THR A 106 -4.02 4.64 -4.55
C THR A 106 -3.94 3.58 -5.65
N MET A 107 -3.79 4.01 -6.90
CA MET A 107 -3.48 3.11 -8.01
C MET A 107 -2.00 2.76 -8.02
N LEU A 108 -1.67 1.48 -7.81
CA LEU A 108 -0.31 0.98 -7.87
C LEU A 108 0.06 0.63 -9.31
N VAL A 109 1.23 1.09 -9.74
CA VAL A 109 1.77 0.88 -11.08
C VAL A 109 3.18 0.32 -10.96
N SER A 110 3.40 -0.86 -11.53
CA SER A 110 4.73 -1.49 -11.51
C SER A 110 5.67 -0.83 -12.51
N ARG A 111 6.96 -0.78 -12.16
CA ARG A 111 8.03 -0.41 -13.09
C ARG A 111 7.96 -1.21 -14.40
N SER A 112 7.75 -2.53 -14.30
CA SER A 112 7.66 -3.41 -15.46
C SER A 112 6.53 -3.05 -16.42
N ARG A 113 5.44 -2.47 -15.92
CA ARG A 113 4.36 -1.95 -16.77
C ARG A 113 4.79 -0.69 -17.51
N VAL A 114 5.39 0.26 -16.78
CA VAL A 114 5.88 1.53 -17.34
C VAL A 114 6.90 1.27 -18.45
N GLU A 115 7.87 0.37 -18.21
CA GLU A 115 8.91 0.03 -19.18
C GLU A 115 8.34 -0.68 -20.40
N ARG A 116 7.49 -1.69 -20.20
CA ARG A 116 6.87 -2.45 -21.30
C ARG A 116 6.02 -1.55 -22.21
N GLU A 117 5.26 -0.64 -21.62
CA GLU A 117 4.39 0.28 -22.36
C GLU A 117 5.10 1.56 -22.81
N ARG A 118 6.39 1.73 -22.45
CA ARG A 118 7.18 2.97 -22.66
C ARG A 118 6.39 4.21 -22.27
N ALA A 119 5.70 4.12 -21.13
CA ALA A 119 4.69 5.09 -20.73
C ALA A 119 5.34 6.39 -20.24
N PRO A 120 5.08 7.54 -20.88
CA PRO A 120 5.52 8.83 -20.35
C PRO A 120 4.68 9.22 -19.13
N ALA A 121 5.18 10.19 -18.33
CA ALA A 121 4.53 10.67 -17.11
C ALA A 121 3.01 10.92 -17.23
N PRO A 122 2.50 11.62 -18.27
CA PRO A 122 1.05 11.84 -18.43
C PRO A 122 0.25 10.53 -18.56
N THR A 123 0.81 9.53 -19.23
CA THR A 123 0.17 8.20 -19.38
C THR A 123 0.12 7.46 -18.05
N ILE A 124 1.20 7.50 -17.26
CA ILE A 124 1.26 6.87 -15.94
C ILE A 124 0.20 7.48 -15.02
N VAL A 125 0.11 8.81 -14.99
CA VAL A 125 -0.90 9.57 -14.23
C VAL A 125 -2.31 9.25 -14.69
N ARG A 126 -2.54 9.12 -16.00
CA ARG A 126 -3.85 8.79 -16.57
C ARG A 126 -4.39 7.46 -16.05
N TRP A 127 -3.55 6.45 -15.85
CA TRP A 127 -4.00 5.15 -15.30
C TRP A 127 -4.64 5.27 -13.91
N ALA A 128 -4.15 6.18 -13.07
CA ALA A 128 -4.74 6.46 -11.76
C ALA A 128 -6.02 7.31 -11.88
N ALA A 129 -6.02 8.32 -12.77
CA ALA A 129 -7.18 9.17 -13.00
C ALA A 129 -8.39 8.39 -13.55
N GLU A 130 -8.18 7.46 -14.49
CA GLU A 130 -9.24 6.65 -15.12
C GLU A 130 -9.99 5.73 -14.14
N VAL A 131 -9.37 5.36 -13.02
CA VAL A 131 -10.02 4.58 -11.96
C VAL A 131 -10.61 5.46 -10.86
N GLY A 132 -10.44 6.79 -10.95
CA GLY A 132 -10.85 7.74 -9.94
C GLY A 132 -10.03 7.64 -8.65
N ALA A 133 -8.74 7.26 -8.74
CA ALA A 133 -7.88 7.18 -7.58
C ALA A 133 -7.53 8.58 -7.06
N THR A 134 -7.35 8.69 -5.74
CA THR A 134 -6.88 9.94 -5.10
C THR A 134 -5.35 10.07 -5.11
N SER A 135 -4.66 8.99 -5.43
CA SER A 135 -3.19 8.92 -5.40
C SER A 135 -2.68 7.93 -6.44
N LEU A 136 -1.46 8.15 -6.92
CA LEU A 136 -0.69 7.26 -7.77
C LEU A 136 0.46 6.69 -6.94
N GLY A 137 0.68 5.37 -6.96
CA GLY A 137 1.82 4.72 -6.32
C GLY A 137 2.71 4.02 -7.33
N VAL A 138 3.99 4.36 -7.39
CA VAL A 138 4.96 3.80 -8.36
C VAL A 138 6.20 3.24 -7.68
N ASP A 139 6.95 2.43 -8.41
CA ASP A 139 8.32 2.08 -8.04
C ASP A 139 9.21 3.33 -8.02
N HIS A 140 10.05 3.49 -6.99
CA HIS A 140 10.88 4.68 -6.82
C HIS A 140 11.87 4.97 -7.95
N ARG A 141 12.19 3.97 -8.77
CA ARG A 141 13.08 4.09 -9.93
C ARG A 141 12.36 4.71 -11.14
N VAL A 142 11.03 4.78 -11.10
CA VAL A 142 10.20 5.47 -12.10
C VAL A 142 10.01 6.96 -11.72
N VAL A 143 10.26 7.33 -10.46
CA VAL A 143 10.03 8.69 -9.99
C VAL A 143 11.09 9.65 -10.50
N ASP A 144 10.64 10.64 -11.27
CA ASP A 144 11.40 11.79 -11.75
C ASP A 144 10.58 13.09 -11.62
N ALA A 145 11.19 14.24 -11.92
CA ALA A 145 10.54 15.54 -11.83
C ALA A 145 9.31 15.69 -12.77
N PRO A 146 9.36 15.21 -14.03
CA PRO A 146 8.17 15.18 -14.89
C PRO A 146 6.99 14.41 -14.30
N LEU A 147 7.22 13.24 -13.69
CA LEU A 147 6.15 12.44 -13.08
C LEU A 147 5.54 13.15 -11.87
N VAL A 148 6.36 13.75 -11.01
CA VAL A 148 5.85 14.54 -9.87
C VAL A 148 5.00 15.72 -10.36
N ALA A 149 5.49 16.46 -11.36
CA ALA A 149 4.77 17.60 -11.93
C ALA A 149 3.43 17.16 -12.55
N ALA A 150 3.42 16.06 -13.32
CA ALA A 150 2.20 15.53 -13.92
C ALA A 150 1.19 15.05 -12.87
N ALA A 151 1.64 14.37 -11.81
CA ALA A 151 0.77 13.93 -10.72
C ALA A 151 0.12 15.14 -10.02
N ARG A 152 0.92 16.17 -9.70
CA ARG A 152 0.45 17.42 -9.09
C ARG A 152 -0.56 18.15 -9.97
N GLN A 153 -0.29 18.27 -11.27
CA GLN A 153 -1.21 18.89 -12.24
C GLN A 153 -2.55 18.16 -12.34
N ALA A 154 -2.54 16.83 -12.16
CA ALA A 154 -3.74 16.01 -12.13
C ALA A 154 -4.45 15.98 -10.76
N GLY A 155 -3.94 16.71 -9.76
CA GLY A 155 -4.49 16.72 -8.40
C GLY A 155 -4.29 15.39 -7.64
N LEU A 156 -3.36 14.54 -8.10
CA LEU A 156 -3.03 13.28 -7.45
C LEU A 156 -1.86 13.46 -6.49
N ARG A 157 -1.94 12.81 -5.32
CA ARG A 157 -0.75 12.59 -4.50
C ARG A 157 0.12 11.49 -5.12
N LEU A 158 1.43 11.61 -5.01
CA LEU A 158 2.39 10.60 -5.46
C LEU A 158 2.92 9.81 -4.26
N ALA A 159 2.74 8.50 -4.30
CA ALA A 159 3.35 7.52 -3.42
C ALA A 159 4.47 6.77 -4.15
N THR A 160 5.48 6.33 -3.40
CA THR A 160 6.60 5.59 -3.96
C THR A 160 7.04 4.42 -3.09
N TRP A 161 7.39 3.30 -3.70
CA TRP A 161 7.81 2.06 -3.02
C TRP A 161 8.95 1.35 -3.74
N THR A 162 9.69 0.42 -3.11
CA THR A 162 10.02 0.44 -1.68
C THR A 162 11.37 1.13 -1.54
N VAL A 163 11.45 2.22 -0.79
CA VAL A 163 12.65 3.09 -0.75
C VAL A 163 13.43 2.84 0.52
N ASN A 164 14.57 2.16 0.40
CA ASN A 164 15.28 1.62 1.58
C ASN A 164 16.67 2.23 1.83
N THR A 165 17.24 2.94 0.85
CA THR A 165 18.58 3.53 0.98
C THR A 165 18.47 5.02 1.28
N GLU A 166 19.38 5.56 2.10
CA GLU A 166 19.43 6.99 2.38
C GLU A 166 19.53 7.84 1.09
N PRO A 167 20.37 7.51 0.09
CA PRO A 167 20.41 8.25 -1.17
C PRO A 167 19.06 8.26 -1.91
N ASP A 168 18.37 7.11 -1.99
CA ASP A 168 17.07 7.06 -2.66
C ASP A 168 15.98 7.79 -1.89
N ILE A 169 15.99 7.70 -0.56
CA ILE A 169 15.04 8.42 0.30
C ILE A 169 15.21 9.93 0.10
N ARG A 170 16.45 10.44 0.18
CA ARG A 170 16.71 11.87 -0.06
C ARG A 170 16.25 12.29 -1.44
N ARG A 171 16.59 11.52 -2.48
CA ARG A 171 16.18 11.82 -3.86
C ARG A 171 14.67 11.94 -4.00
N VAL A 172 13.87 11.01 -3.46
CA VAL A 172 12.41 11.09 -3.59
C VAL A 172 11.79 12.18 -2.73
N LEU A 173 12.40 12.52 -1.59
CA LEU A 173 12.01 13.66 -0.76
C LEU A 173 12.29 14.99 -1.48
N ASP A 174 13.47 15.15 -2.08
CA ASP A 174 13.88 16.34 -2.84
C ASP A 174 13.00 16.55 -4.09
N LEU A 175 12.57 15.45 -4.71
CA LEU A 175 11.61 15.48 -5.81
C LEU A 175 10.20 15.89 -5.35
N GLY A 176 9.91 15.88 -4.05
CA GLY A 176 8.61 16.32 -3.50
C GLY A 176 7.52 15.26 -3.57
N VAL A 177 7.87 13.98 -3.39
CA VAL A 177 6.90 12.87 -3.27
C VAL A 177 6.11 12.99 -1.96
N ASP A 178 4.80 12.72 -2.00
CA ASP A 178 3.90 12.87 -0.85
C ASP A 178 3.99 11.71 0.16
N ILE A 179 4.20 10.49 -0.33
CA ILE A 179 4.19 9.26 0.49
C ILE A 179 5.39 8.37 0.13
N VAL A 180 6.23 8.06 1.11
CA VAL A 180 7.36 7.13 0.97
C VAL A 180 7.03 5.83 1.70
N ILE A 181 7.04 4.70 0.98
CA ILE A 181 6.88 3.36 1.53
C ILE A 181 8.27 2.73 1.66
N SER A 182 8.65 2.32 2.87
CA SER A 182 10.01 1.92 3.21
C SER A 182 10.03 0.80 4.24
N ASP A 183 10.99 -0.11 4.12
CA ASP A 183 11.36 -1.07 5.17
C ASP A 183 12.27 -0.44 6.24
N GLN A 184 12.63 0.83 6.08
CA GLN A 184 13.44 1.63 7.00
C GLN A 184 12.67 2.90 7.44
N PRO A 185 11.48 2.76 8.06
CA PRO A 185 10.62 3.90 8.39
C PRO A 185 11.32 4.91 9.31
N ASP A 186 12.17 4.47 10.25
CA ASP A 186 12.91 5.37 11.15
C ASP A 186 13.93 6.24 10.41
N LEU A 187 14.64 5.67 9.44
CA LEU A 187 15.54 6.40 8.55
C LEU A 187 14.75 7.41 7.70
N ALA A 188 13.63 6.98 7.12
CA ALA A 188 12.79 7.85 6.30
C ALA A 188 12.23 9.04 7.10
N MET A 189 11.75 8.80 8.32
CA MET A 189 11.25 9.84 9.21
C MET A 189 12.33 10.84 9.61
N ARG A 190 13.52 10.35 9.98
CA ARG A 190 14.68 11.19 10.30
C ARG A 190 15.07 12.08 9.13
N LEU A 191 15.18 11.52 7.92
CA LEU A 191 15.54 12.26 6.71
C LEU A 191 14.45 13.25 6.27
N ALA A 192 13.18 12.94 6.54
CA ALA A 192 12.06 13.86 6.31
C ALA A 192 11.95 14.99 7.36
N GLY A 193 12.88 15.07 8.32
CA GLY A 193 12.84 16.05 9.41
C GLY A 193 11.66 15.83 10.36
N ARG A 194 11.10 14.62 10.41
CA ARG A 194 9.99 14.26 11.30
C ARG A 194 10.53 13.48 12.49
N THR A 195 10.38 14.03 13.69
CA THR A 195 10.65 13.27 14.92
C THR A 195 9.57 12.19 15.07
N PRO A 196 9.93 10.91 15.30
CA PRO A 196 8.96 9.90 15.68
C PRO A 196 8.23 10.38 16.92
N ARG A 197 6.90 10.55 16.84
CA ARG A 197 6.10 10.75 18.04
C ARG A 197 5.94 9.38 18.66
N MET A 198 6.71 9.10 19.70
CA MET A 198 6.49 7.95 20.57
C MET A 198 5.05 8.02 21.11
N PRO A 199 4.33 6.88 21.17
CA PRO A 199 3.02 6.83 21.83
C PRO A 199 3.10 7.23 23.30
#